data_AF-A0A2W4PKR7-F1
#
_entry.id   AF-A0A2W4PKR7-F1
#
_cell.length_a   1.000
_cell.length_b   1.000
_cell.length_c   1.000
_cell.angle_alpha   90.00
_cell.angle_beta   90.00
_cell.angle_gamma   90.00
#
_symmetry.space_group_name_H-M   'P 1'
#
loop_
_entity.id
_entity.type
_entity.pdbx_description
1 polymer ?
#
loop_
_entity_poly.entity_id
_entity_poly.type
_entity_poly.pdbx_seq_one_letter_code
_entity_poly.pdbx_strand_id
1 'polypeptide(L)'
;MWKDLAISKQILMRTAASALKLDPDCSQEELKEALEKTIKRGEQADAEVLAAREQAKQAIAEMEKKLAAAERDKAQAEKTAADLQTRNDNLTQQIAAERATNAKELQKLKERLAEREKALKAINTALADTPENVLKKMNALKKQRQDEAEARRQIEASFATLRTEKRKQDQQLADAQKNGTRLAAAHRELHDLCTTLHERLKPLVEDPKDLPALPPLDTKLLEEMEQAGVKDSGKT
;
A
#
# COMPACT_ATOMS: atom_id res chain seq x y z
N MET A 1 -33.97 132.92 -18.53
CA MET A 1 -34.82 131.89 -19.20
C MET A 1 -34.23 131.39 -20.51
N TRP A 2 -34.26 132.13 -21.63
CA TRP A 2 -33.76 131.61 -22.92
C TRP A 2 -32.21 131.51 -22.99
N LYS A 3 -31.49 132.46 -22.37
CA LYS A 3 -30.02 132.41 -22.26
C LYS A 3 -29.53 131.25 -21.40
N ASP A 4 -30.15 131.01 -20.24
CA ASP A 4 -29.75 129.92 -19.33
C ASP A 4 -30.02 128.55 -19.94
N LEU A 5 -31.11 128.43 -20.71
CA LEU A 5 -31.43 127.23 -21.47
C LEU A 5 -30.39 126.95 -22.56
N ALA A 6 -29.90 127.99 -23.25
CA ALA A 6 -28.88 127.86 -24.28
C ALA A 6 -27.51 127.45 -23.70
N ILE A 7 -27.10 128.05 -22.58
CA ILE A 7 -25.85 127.68 -21.88
C ILE A 7 -25.93 126.24 -21.37
N SER A 8 -27.05 125.85 -20.75
CA SER A 8 -27.28 124.48 -20.29
C SER A 8 -27.21 123.47 -21.45
N LYS A 9 -27.83 123.80 -22.60
CA LYS A 9 -27.76 122.97 -23.82
C LYS A 9 -26.31 122.83 -24.31
N GLN A 10 -25.53 123.91 -24.32
CA GLN A 10 -24.15 123.90 -24.82
C GLN A 10 -23.22 123.09 -23.90
N ILE A 11 -23.40 123.20 -22.59
CA ILE A 11 -22.68 122.36 -21.60
C ILE A 11 -23.05 120.89 -21.77
N LEU A 12 -24.32 120.56 -21.97
CA LEU A 12 -24.79 119.19 -22.21
C LEU A 12 -24.15 118.59 -23.48
N MET A 13 -24.18 119.32 -24.60
CA MET A 13 -23.60 118.87 -25.87
C MET A 13 -22.10 118.63 -25.75
N ARG A 14 -21.36 119.55 -25.12
CA ARG A 14 -19.90 119.41 -24.93
C ARG A 14 -19.52 118.26 -23.99
N THR A 15 -20.34 118.00 -22.98
CA THR A 15 -20.14 116.87 -22.05
C THR A 15 -20.42 115.54 -22.73
N ALA A 16 -21.48 115.46 -23.54
CA ALA A 16 -21.80 114.26 -24.33
C ALA A 16 -20.74 113.98 -25.41
N ALA A 17 -20.25 115.01 -26.11
CA ALA A 17 -19.15 114.90 -27.07
C ALA A 17 -17.88 114.37 -26.40
N SER A 18 -17.50 114.94 -25.24
CA SER A 18 -16.35 114.47 -24.46
C SER A 18 -16.49 113.00 -24.01
N ALA A 19 -17.68 112.59 -23.54
CA ALA A 19 -17.95 111.21 -23.12
C ALA A 19 -17.85 110.19 -24.27
N LEU A 20 -18.24 110.59 -25.48
CA LEU A 20 -18.14 109.80 -26.71
C LEU A 20 -16.81 109.96 -27.43
N LYS A 21 -15.89 110.78 -26.90
CA LYS A 21 -14.60 111.13 -27.49
C LYS A 21 -14.71 111.79 -28.88
N LEU A 22 -15.71 112.64 -29.06
CA LEU A 22 -15.92 113.50 -30.22
C LEU A 22 -15.37 114.91 -29.99
N ASP A 23 -15.22 115.68 -31.07
CA ASP A 23 -14.83 117.10 -31.01
C ASP A 23 -15.88 117.91 -30.21
N PRO A 24 -15.48 118.78 -29.26
CA PRO A 24 -16.41 119.62 -28.49
C PRO A 24 -17.26 120.59 -29.34
N ASP A 25 -16.86 120.89 -30.59
CA ASP A 25 -17.63 121.68 -31.55
C ASP A 25 -18.37 120.81 -32.60
N CYS A 26 -18.51 119.49 -32.35
CA CYS A 26 -19.20 118.57 -33.26
C CYS A 26 -20.63 119.02 -33.57
N SER A 27 -21.06 118.75 -34.80
CA SER A 27 -22.43 119.05 -35.21
C SER A 27 -23.45 118.21 -34.43
N GLN A 28 -24.68 118.70 -34.36
CA GLN A 28 -25.76 117.96 -33.70
C GLN A 28 -26.03 116.60 -34.36
N GLU A 29 -25.79 116.48 -35.67
CA GLU A 29 -25.92 115.22 -36.41
C GLU A 29 -24.78 114.23 -36.07
N GLU A 30 -23.52 114.70 -35.99
CA GLU A 30 -22.38 113.86 -35.59
C GLU A 30 -22.53 113.32 -34.16
N LEU A 31 -22.99 114.15 -33.22
CA LEU A 31 -23.27 113.72 -31.85
C LEU A 31 -24.38 112.66 -31.80
N LYS A 32 -25.44 112.85 -32.60
CA LYS A 32 -26.57 111.92 -32.68
C LYS A 32 -26.14 110.59 -33.30
N GLU A 33 -25.39 110.60 -34.40
CA GLU A 33 -24.87 109.39 -35.04
C GLU A 33 -23.94 108.60 -34.10
N ALA A 34 -23.05 109.29 -33.37
CA ALA A 34 -22.17 108.66 -32.40
C ALA A 34 -22.95 108.05 -31.22
N LEU A 35 -23.95 108.77 -30.67
CA LEU A 35 -24.86 108.25 -29.64
C LEU A 35 -25.58 106.99 -30.13
N GLU A 36 -26.19 107.03 -31.31
CA GLU A 36 -26.88 105.89 -31.91
C GLU A 36 -25.93 104.70 -32.13
N LYS A 37 -24.68 104.94 -32.55
CA LYS A 37 -23.67 103.90 -32.72
C LYS A 37 -23.25 103.28 -31.39
N THR A 38 -23.08 104.06 -30.34
CA THR A 38 -22.79 103.53 -28.99
C THR A 38 -23.96 102.76 -28.40
N ILE A 39 -25.19 103.23 -28.59
CA ILE A 39 -26.40 102.51 -28.14
C ILE A 39 -26.49 101.16 -28.86
N LYS A 40 -26.36 101.15 -30.19
CA LYS A 40 -26.34 99.90 -30.98
C LYS A 40 -25.23 98.96 -30.54
N ARG A 41 -24.04 99.49 -30.22
CA ARG A 41 -22.91 98.67 -29.73
C ARG A 41 -23.18 98.12 -28.32
N GLY A 42 -23.84 98.88 -27.45
CA GLY A 42 -24.29 98.41 -26.13
C GLY A 42 -25.31 97.28 -26.27
N GLU A 43 -26.33 97.47 -27.11
CA GLU A 43 -27.34 96.44 -27.42
C GLU A 43 -26.72 95.17 -28.00
N GLN A 44 -25.74 95.30 -28.91
CA GLN A 44 -24.99 94.17 -29.47
C GLN A 44 -24.16 93.46 -28.40
N ALA A 45 -23.43 94.19 -27.55
CA ALA A 45 -22.64 93.60 -26.47
C ALA A 45 -23.51 92.89 -25.43
N ASP A 46 -24.66 93.46 -25.07
CA ASP A 46 -25.62 92.84 -24.16
C ASP A 46 -26.20 91.55 -24.76
N ALA A 47 -26.54 91.57 -26.06
CA ALA A 47 -26.99 90.39 -26.78
C ALA A 47 -25.91 89.30 -26.83
N GLU A 48 -24.65 89.66 -27.08
CA GLU A 48 -23.51 88.74 -27.08
C GLU A 48 -23.25 88.14 -25.69
N VAL A 49 -23.32 88.95 -24.62
CA VAL A 49 -23.16 88.48 -23.24
C VAL A 49 -24.27 87.51 -22.85
N LEU A 50 -25.52 87.81 -23.23
CA LEU A 50 -26.64 86.89 -23.00
C LEU A 50 -26.47 85.58 -23.76
N ALA A 51 -26.09 85.63 -25.03
CA ALA A 51 -25.82 84.45 -25.85
C ALA A 51 -24.68 83.60 -25.27
N ALA A 52 -23.56 84.25 -24.89
CA ALA A 52 -22.41 83.57 -24.28
C ALA A 52 -22.76 82.94 -22.93
N ARG A 53 -23.58 83.61 -22.11
CA ARG A 53 -24.07 83.05 -20.85
C ARG A 53 -24.94 81.82 -21.06
N GLU A 54 -25.85 81.83 -22.03
CA GLU A 54 -26.67 80.65 -22.32
C GLU A 54 -25.85 79.50 -22.90
N GLN A 55 -24.90 79.78 -23.81
CA GLN A 55 -23.97 78.75 -24.30
C GLN A 55 -23.13 78.15 -23.16
N ALA A 56 -22.62 78.99 -22.25
CA ALA A 56 -21.86 78.52 -21.09
C ALA A 56 -22.71 77.63 -20.16
N LYS A 57 -23.98 78.02 -19.90
CA LYS A 57 -24.91 77.19 -19.12
C LYS A 57 -25.16 75.84 -19.78
N GLN A 58 -25.39 75.81 -21.09
CA GLN A 58 -25.59 74.57 -21.84
C GLN A 58 -24.34 73.67 -21.78
N ALA A 59 -23.15 74.25 -21.98
CA ALA A 59 -21.89 73.51 -21.89
C ALA A 59 -21.63 72.94 -20.49
N ILE A 60 -21.93 73.69 -19.42
CA ILE A 60 -21.81 73.21 -18.03
C ILE A 60 -22.78 72.05 -17.80
N ALA A 61 -24.05 72.18 -18.19
CA ALA A 61 -25.04 71.12 -18.03
C ALA A 61 -24.65 69.84 -18.79
N GLU A 62 -24.11 69.96 -20.00
CA GLU A 62 -23.59 68.82 -20.75
C GLU A 62 -22.38 68.17 -20.07
N MET A 63 -21.46 68.97 -19.54
CA MET A 63 -20.28 68.48 -18.82
C MET A 63 -20.66 67.77 -17.52
N GLU A 64 -21.59 68.32 -16.74
CA GLU A 64 -22.12 67.68 -15.53
C GLU A 64 -22.79 66.34 -15.85
N LYS A 65 -23.57 66.29 -16.94
CA LYS A 65 -24.19 65.04 -17.40
C LYS A 65 -23.15 63.99 -17.78
N LYS A 66 -22.09 64.38 -18.50
CA LYS A 66 -20.98 63.49 -18.86
C LYS A 66 -20.19 63.02 -17.65
N LEU A 67 -19.93 63.92 -16.68
CA LEU A 67 -19.25 63.58 -15.43
C LEU A 67 -20.05 62.55 -14.62
N ALA A 68 -21.35 62.78 -14.44
CA ALA A 68 -22.22 61.85 -13.72
C ALA A 68 -22.35 60.49 -14.41
N ALA A 69 -22.28 60.43 -15.74
CA ALA A 69 -22.20 59.16 -16.48
C ALA A 69 -20.86 58.46 -16.23
N ALA A 70 -19.74 59.19 -16.36
CA ALA A 70 -18.41 58.65 -16.15
C ALA A 70 -18.19 58.14 -14.71
N GLU A 71 -18.72 58.82 -13.70
CA GLU A 71 -18.65 58.36 -12.30
C GLU A 71 -19.42 57.06 -12.08
N ARG A 72 -20.60 56.91 -12.70
CA ARG A 72 -21.37 55.66 -12.64
C ARG A 72 -20.63 54.52 -13.34
N ASP A 73 -20.09 54.79 -14.52
CA ASP A 73 -19.33 53.79 -15.29
C ASP A 73 -18.06 53.37 -14.54
N LYS A 74 -17.37 54.32 -13.91
CA LYS A 74 -16.21 54.06 -13.06
C LYS A 74 -16.59 53.20 -11.85
N ALA A 75 -17.64 53.55 -11.12
CA ALA A 75 -18.09 52.76 -9.96
C ALA A 75 -18.47 51.32 -10.37
N GLN A 76 -19.12 51.16 -11.52
CA GLN A 76 -19.48 49.84 -12.06
C GLN A 76 -18.24 49.04 -12.51
N ALA A 77 -17.27 49.70 -13.12
CA ALA A 77 -16.00 49.08 -13.51
C ALA A 77 -15.19 48.63 -12.29
N GLU A 78 -15.09 49.47 -11.25
CA GLU A 78 -14.41 49.14 -9.99
C GLU A 78 -15.07 47.95 -9.29
N LYS A 79 -16.41 47.91 -9.25
CA LYS A 79 -17.15 46.76 -8.70
C LYS A 79 -16.87 45.48 -9.49
N THR A 80 -16.91 45.56 -10.81
CA THR A 80 -16.64 44.41 -11.68
C THR A 80 -15.20 43.92 -11.53
N ALA A 81 -14.23 44.84 -11.38
CA ALA A 81 -12.83 44.49 -11.15
C ALA A 81 -12.65 43.78 -9.81
N ALA A 82 -13.27 44.27 -8.73
CA ALA A 82 -13.23 43.63 -7.41
C ALA A 82 -13.86 42.22 -7.42
N ASP A 83 -15.00 42.06 -8.10
CA ASP A 83 -15.66 40.76 -8.25
C ASP A 83 -14.80 39.77 -9.04
N LEU A 84 -14.17 40.23 -10.14
CA LEU A 84 -13.27 39.41 -10.96
C LEU A 84 -12.02 39.01 -10.19
N GLN A 85 -11.45 39.91 -9.39
CA GLN A 85 -10.28 39.62 -8.58
C GLN A 85 -10.60 38.57 -7.51
N THR A 86 -11.72 38.73 -6.82
CA THR A 86 -12.20 37.75 -5.83
C THR A 86 -12.42 36.37 -6.46
N ARG A 87 -13.02 36.32 -7.66
CA ARG A 87 -13.20 35.06 -8.41
C ARG A 87 -11.86 34.43 -8.81
N ASN A 88 -10.90 35.23 -9.25
CA ASN A 88 -9.59 34.75 -9.66
C ASN A 88 -8.82 34.17 -8.47
N ASP A 89 -8.86 34.84 -7.31
CA ASP A 89 -8.25 34.34 -6.08
C ASP A 89 -8.88 33.02 -5.64
N ASN A 90 -10.20 32.91 -5.68
CA ASN A 90 -10.93 31.68 -5.37
C ASN A 90 -10.58 30.54 -6.33
N LEU A 91 -10.55 30.79 -7.64
CA LEU A 91 -10.18 29.78 -8.63
C LEU A 91 -8.72 29.34 -8.46
N THR A 92 -7.82 30.27 -8.16
CA THR A 92 -6.41 29.96 -7.89
C THR A 92 -6.26 29.04 -6.68
N GLN A 93 -7.00 29.32 -5.60
CA GLN A 93 -7.02 28.46 -4.41
C GLN A 93 -7.62 27.09 -4.70
N GLN A 94 -8.72 27.02 -5.46
CA GLN A 94 -9.33 25.75 -5.87
C GLN A 94 -8.38 24.90 -6.71
N ILE A 95 -7.73 25.48 -7.72
CA ILE A 95 -6.75 24.79 -8.56
C ILE A 95 -5.57 24.28 -7.71
N ALA A 96 -5.09 25.08 -6.74
CA ALA A 96 -4.02 24.65 -5.84
C ALA A 96 -4.46 23.45 -4.96
N ALA A 97 -5.68 23.49 -4.42
CA ALA A 97 -6.24 22.41 -3.62
C ALA A 97 -6.47 21.12 -4.44
N GLU A 98 -6.99 21.24 -5.66
CA GLU A 98 -7.18 20.13 -6.59
C GLU A 98 -5.83 19.51 -6.99
N ARG A 99 -4.83 20.33 -7.34
CA ARG A 99 -3.48 19.83 -7.65
C ARG A 99 -2.87 19.08 -6.48
N ALA A 100 -3.01 19.58 -5.25
CA ALA A 100 -2.53 18.91 -4.06
C ALA A 100 -3.26 17.57 -3.81
N THR A 101 -4.55 17.52 -4.07
CA THR A 101 -5.38 16.31 -3.96
C THR A 101 -4.98 15.28 -5.01
N ASN A 102 -4.91 15.70 -6.28
CA ASN A 102 -4.50 14.85 -7.41
C ASN A 102 -3.08 14.31 -7.23
N ALA A 103 -2.15 15.10 -6.68
CA ALA A 103 -0.79 14.64 -6.37
C ALA A 103 -0.80 13.52 -5.31
N LYS A 104 -1.62 13.65 -4.25
CA LYS A 104 -1.77 12.61 -3.23
C LYS A 104 -2.41 11.35 -3.80
N GLU A 105 -3.41 11.48 -4.66
CA GLU A 105 -4.04 10.33 -5.32
C GLU A 105 -3.08 9.61 -6.27
N LEU A 106 -2.34 10.35 -7.09
CA LEU A 106 -1.30 9.79 -7.96
C LEU A 106 -0.23 9.06 -7.15
N GLN A 107 0.18 9.60 -6.00
CA GLN A 107 1.15 8.94 -5.12
C GLN A 107 0.59 7.61 -4.58
N LYS A 108 -0.65 7.59 -4.10
CA LYS A 108 -1.32 6.35 -3.66
C LYS A 108 -1.46 5.33 -4.77
N LEU A 109 -1.75 5.77 -6.00
CA LEU A 109 -1.84 4.88 -7.16
C LEU A 109 -0.47 4.28 -7.51
N LYS A 110 0.61 5.07 -7.46
CA LYS A 110 1.98 4.59 -7.64
C LYS A 110 2.36 3.55 -6.59
N GLU A 111 2.04 3.81 -5.33
CA GLU A 111 2.30 2.87 -4.22
C GLU A 111 1.55 1.54 -4.43
N ARG A 112 0.25 1.60 -4.78
CA ARG A 112 -0.54 0.41 -5.11
C ARG A 112 0.03 -0.34 -6.32
N LEU A 113 0.48 0.37 -7.35
CA LEU A 113 1.07 -0.25 -8.54
C LEU A 113 2.39 -0.96 -8.19
N ALA A 114 3.26 -0.32 -7.41
CA ALA A 114 4.50 -0.93 -6.94
C ALA A 114 4.25 -2.18 -6.05
N GLU A 115 3.22 -2.15 -5.21
CA GLU A 115 2.80 -3.32 -4.42
C GLU A 115 2.30 -4.44 -5.32
N ARG A 116 1.48 -4.13 -6.33
CA ARG A 116 0.98 -5.11 -7.31
C ARG A 116 2.10 -5.70 -8.16
N GLU A 117 3.09 -4.91 -8.57
CA GLU A 117 4.27 -5.42 -9.27
C GLU A 117 5.10 -6.37 -8.39
N LYS A 118 5.30 -6.03 -7.11
CA LYS A 118 5.96 -6.93 -6.16
C LYS A 118 5.16 -8.23 -5.98
N ALA A 119 3.84 -8.12 -5.84
CA ALA A 119 2.96 -9.28 -5.74
C ALA A 119 3.01 -10.15 -7.02
N LEU A 120 2.99 -9.54 -8.21
CA LEU A 120 3.13 -10.25 -9.46
C LEU A 120 4.49 -10.93 -9.60
N LYS A 121 5.58 -10.28 -9.17
CA LYS A 121 6.91 -10.93 -9.14
C LYS A 121 6.94 -12.11 -8.17
N ALA A 122 6.35 -11.96 -6.99
CA ALA A 122 6.25 -13.05 -6.01
C ALA A 122 5.39 -14.20 -6.54
N ILE A 123 4.23 -13.91 -7.14
CA ILE A 123 3.38 -14.88 -7.81
C ILE A 123 4.14 -15.54 -8.96
N ASN A 124 4.82 -14.79 -9.82
CA ASN A 124 5.59 -15.36 -10.91
C ASN A 124 6.75 -16.22 -10.40
N THR A 125 7.39 -15.85 -9.29
CA THR A 125 8.42 -16.69 -8.66
C THR A 125 7.83 -17.96 -8.04
N ALA A 126 6.65 -17.88 -7.44
CA ALA A 126 5.97 -19.00 -6.82
C ALA A 126 5.32 -19.94 -7.85
N LEU A 127 4.76 -19.40 -8.93
CA LEU A 127 4.19 -20.12 -10.06
C LEU A 127 5.27 -20.61 -11.03
N ALA A 128 6.44 -19.94 -11.07
CA ALA A 128 7.66 -20.50 -11.62
C ALA A 128 8.23 -21.55 -10.66
N ASP A 129 7.46 -22.62 -10.45
CA ASP A 129 8.05 -23.94 -10.61
C ASP A 129 8.58 -23.98 -12.07
N THR A 130 9.79 -23.43 -12.28
CA THR A 130 10.48 -23.54 -13.55
C THR A 130 10.46 -25.01 -13.99
N PRO A 131 10.46 -25.32 -15.29
CA PRO A 131 10.61 -26.70 -15.73
C PRO A 131 11.80 -27.38 -15.03
N GLU A 132 12.85 -26.63 -14.67
CA GLU A 132 13.94 -27.09 -13.82
C GLU A 132 13.54 -27.49 -12.39
N ASN A 133 12.71 -26.72 -11.68
CA ASN A 133 12.21 -27.09 -10.35
C ASN A 133 11.24 -28.28 -10.40
N VAL A 134 10.38 -28.36 -11.42
CA VAL A 134 9.53 -29.54 -11.65
C VAL A 134 10.40 -30.77 -11.92
N LEU A 135 11.43 -30.65 -12.75
CA LEU A 135 12.38 -31.73 -13.02
C LEU A 135 13.16 -32.14 -11.76
N LYS A 136 13.61 -31.19 -10.93
CA LYS A 136 14.26 -31.48 -9.64
C LYS A 136 13.33 -32.24 -8.69
N LYS A 137 12.08 -31.79 -8.52
CA LYS A 137 11.07 -32.50 -7.71
C LYS A 137 10.76 -33.88 -8.29
N MET A 138 10.62 -34.01 -9.61
CA MET A 138 10.38 -35.30 -10.27
C MET A 138 11.56 -36.26 -10.08
N ASN A 139 12.79 -35.79 -10.19
CA ASN A 139 13.99 -36.60 -9.98
C ASN A 139 14.13 -37.03 -8.51
N ALA A 140 13.83 -36.14 -7.56
CA ALA A 140 13.79 -36.47 -6.14
C ALA A 140 12.75 -37.57 -5.85
N LEU A 141 11.53 -37.44 -6.40
CA LEU A 141 10.49 -38.45 -6.27
C LEU A 141 10.87 -39.79 -6.92
N LYS A 142 11.51 -39.77 -8.10
CA LYS A 142 12.03 -40.98 -8.75
C LYS A 142 13.07 -41.68 -7.89
N LYS A 143 14.02 -40.92 -7.32
CA LYS A 143 15.03 -41.45 -6.41
C LYS A 143 14.39 -42.04 -5.16
N GLN A 144 13.49 -41.32 -4.51
CA GLN A 144 12.78 -41.80 -3.32
C GLN A 144 12.02 -43.11 -3.59
N ARG A 145 11.38 -43.24 -4.77
CA ARG A 145 10.72 -44.49 -5.17
C ARG A 145 11.69 -45.65 -5.39
N GLN A 146 12.88 -45.38 -5.94
CA GLN A 146 13.91 -46.40 -6.12
C GLN A 146 14.46 -46.86 -4.77
N ASP A 147 14.79 -45.90 -3.89
CA ASP A 147 15.29 -46.17 -2.54
C ASP A 147 14.26 -46.98 -1.73
N GLU A 148 12.97 -46.64 -1.84
CA GLU A 148 11.89 -47.40 -1.18
C GLU A 148 11.75 -48.81 -1.75
N ALA A 149 11.83 -48.99 -3.07
CA ALA A 149 11.77 -50.31 -3.68
C ALA A 149 12.97 -51.18 -3.29
N GLU A 150 14.16 -50.60 -3.19
CA GLU A 150 15.36 -51.31 -2.72
C GLU A 150 15.25 -51.70 -1.24
N ALA A 151 14.79 -50.79 -0.38
CA ALA A 151 14.53 -51.09 1.03
C ALA A 151 13.52 -52.23 1.19
N ARG A 152 12.42 -52.22 0.41
CA ARG A 152 11.45 -53.33 0.41
C ARG A 152 12.09 -54.66 0.02
N ARG A 153 12.92 -54.70 -1.03
CA ARG A 153 13.65 -55.91 -1.44
C ARG A 153 14.62 -56.40 -0.37
N GLN A 154 15.34 -55.50 0.29
CA GLN A 154 16.26 -55.86 1.38
C GLN A 154 15.49 -56.44 2.58
N ILE A 155 14.34 -55.86 2.93
CA ILE A 155 13.46 -56.38 3.98
C ILE A 155 12.96 -57.78 3.60
N GLU A 156 12.45 -57.97 2.38
CA GLU A 156 11.97 -59.28 1.90
C GLU A 156 13.08 -60.34 1.91
N ALA A 157 14.29 -59.99 1.47
CA ALA A 157 15.45 -60.89 1.52
C ALA A 157 15.84 -61.26 2.95
N SER A 158 15.84 -60.28 3.87
CA SER A 158 16.11 -60.53 5.29
C SER A 158 15.05 -61.45 5.93
N PHE A 159 13.78 -61.25 5.58
CA PHE A 159 12.69 -62.08 6.08
C PHE A 159 12.75 -63.51 5.56
N ALA A 160 13.11 -63.70 4.28
CA ALA A 160 13.35 -65.02 3.72
C ALA A 160 14.50 -65.74 4.45
N THR A 161 15.60 -65.03 4.72
CA THR A 161 16.75 -65.55 5.46
C THR A 161 16.36 -65.95 6.88
N LEU A 162 15.71 -65.07 7.63
CA LEU A 162 15.21 -65.37 8.98
C LEU A 162 14.27 -66.57 9.01
N ARG A 163 13.43 -66.75 7.99
CA ARG A 163 12.55 -67.92 7.89
C ARG A 163 13.34 -69.22 7.69
N THR A 164 14.40 -69.19 6.89
CA THR A 164 15.28 -70.36 6.72
C THR A 164 16.08 -70.66 7.98
N GLU A 165 16.61 -69.63 8.65
CA GLU A 165 17.35 -69.78 9.91
C GLU A 165 16.45 -70.30 11.03
N LYS A 166 15.23 -69.75 11.18
CA LYS A 166 14.25 -70.25 12.14
C LYS A 166 13.97 -71.74 11.92
N ARG A 167 13.69 -72.15 10.68
CA ARG A 167 13.48 -73.57 10.36
C ARG A 167 14.68 -74.44 10.73
N LYS A 168 15.89 -73.95 10.49
CA LYS A 168 17.12 -74.66 10.86
C LYS A 168 17.29 -74.75 12.38
N GLN A 169 17.02 -73.68 13.10
CA GLN A 169 17.08 -73.65 14.56
C GLN A 169 16.02 -74.56 15.20
N ASP A 170 14.77 -74.51 14.70
CA ASP A 170 13.68 -75.39 15.16
C ASP A 170 14.08 -76.87 14.95
N GLN A 171 14.66 -77.20 13.78
CA GLN A 171 15.17 -78.55 13.52
C GLN A 171 16.32 -78.95 14.46
N GLN A 172 17.31 -78.07 14.66
CA GLN A 172 18.43 -78.32 15.57
C GLN A 172 17.97 -78.49 17.02
N LEU A 173 16.98 -77.72 17.46
CA LEU A 173 16.40 -77.79 18.79
C LEU A 173 15.65 -79.12 18.99
N ALA A 174 14.86 -79.55 17.99
CA ALA A 174 14.21 -80.85 18.01
C ALA A 174 15.22 -82.02 18.07
N ASP A 175 16.32 -81.94 17.31
CA ASP A 175 17.35 -82.97 17.33
C ASP A 175 18.15 -82.98 18.65
N ALA A 176 18.45 -81.80 19.21
CA ALA A 176 19.09 -81.68 20.52
C ALA A 176 18.21 -82.24 21.64
N GLN A 177 16.90 -82.00 21.60
CA GLN A 177 15.94 -82.56 22.54
C GLN A 177 15.88 -84.09 22.47
N LYS A 178 15.83 -84.67 21.26
CA LYS A 178 15.88 -86.14 21.07
C LYS A 178 17.19 -86.75 21.58
N ASN A 179 18.31 -86.06 21.37
CA ASN A 179 19.58 -86.52 21.91
C ASN A 179 19.62 -86.39 23.45
N GLY A 180 19.03 -85.32 23.99
CA GLY A 180 18.89 -85.11 25.43
C GLY A 180 18.08 -86.20 26.12
N THR A 181 16.91 -86.57 25.56
CA THR A 181 16.09 -87.68 26.10
C THR A 181 16.83 -89.00 26.05
N ARG A 182 17.52 -89.31 24.93
CA ARG A 182 18.33 -90.52 24.79
C ARG A 182 19.49 -90.56 25.79
N LEU A 183 20.16 -89.43 26.00
CA LEU A 183 21.26 -89.32 26.94
C LEU A 183 20.77 -89.48 28.39
N ALA A 184 19.62 -88.89 28.73
CA ALA A 184 19.02 -89.03 30.05
C ALA A 184 18.67 -90.49 30.35
N ALA A 185 18.06 -91.20 29.40
CA ALA A 185 17.78 -92.64 29.50
C ALA A 185 19.08 -93.46 29.69
N ALA A 186 20.09 -93.24 28.84
CA ALA A 186 21.37 -93.93 28.95
C ALA A 186 22.09 -93.65 30.28
N HIS A 187 21.97 -92.44 30.82
CA HIS A 187 22.56 -92.08 32.12
C HIS A 187 21.87 -92.80 33.28
N ARG A 188 20.54 -92.97 33.23
CA ARG A 188 19.81 -93.79 34.22
C ARG A 188 20.23 -95.25 34.16
N GLU A 189 20.26 -95.84 32.96
CA GLU A 189 20.71 -97.23 32.75
C GLU A 189 22.14 -97.44 33.26
N LEU A 190 23.04 -96.50 33.01
CA LEU A 190 24.42 -96.55 33.50
C LEU A 190 24.48 -96.44 35.03
N HIS A 191 23.68 -95.56 35.63
CA HIS A 191 23.63 -95.41 37.09
C HIS A 191 23.08 -96.68 37.77
N ASP A 192 22.04 -97.30 37.20
CA ASP A 192 21.50 -98.58 37.67
C ASP A 192 22.53 -99.71 37.58
N LEU A 193 23.28 -99.77 36.47
CA LEU A 193 24.38 -100.71 36.29
C LEU A 193 25.47 -100.50 37.34
N CYS A 194 25.91 -99.26 37.54
CA CYS A 194 26.90 -98.89 38.55
C CYS A 194 26.43 -99.23 39.95
N THR A 195 25.15 -98.99 40.27
CA THR A 195 24.53 -99.36 41.55
C THR A 195 24.57 -100.87 41.75
N THR A 196 24.17 -101.64 40.74
CA THR A 196 24.23 -103.12 40.76
C THR A 196 25.66 -103.64 40.97
N LEU A 197 26.63 -103.07 40.24
CA LEU A 197 28.05 -103.46 40.38
C LEU A 197 28.61 -103.07 41.76
N HIS A 198 28.27 -101.89 42.25
CA HIS A 198 28.69 -101.41 43.57
C HIS A 198 28.11 -102.29 44.69
N GLU A 199 26.85 -102.73 44.59
CA GLU A 199 26.26 -103.71 45.51
C GLU A 199 26.96 -105.07 45.47
N ARG A 200 27.35 -105.54 44.27
CA ARG A 200 28.13 -106.78 44.12
C ARG A 200 29.54 -106.68 44.70
N LEU A 201 30.13 -105.49 44.74
CA LEU A 201 31.48 -105.24 45.26
C LEU A 201 31.51 -105.09 46.79
N LYS A 202 30.42 -104.62 47.42
CA LYS A 202 30.31 -104.47 48.89
C LYS A 202 30.77 -105.70 49.71
N PRO A 203 30.42 -106.95 49.37
CA PRO A 203 30.87 -108.13 50.13
C PRO A 203 32.31 -108.57 49.82
N LEU A 204 32.99 -107.99 48.81
CA LEU A 204 34.35 -108.36 48.39
C LEU A 204 35.45 -107.41 48.88
N VAL A 205 35.10 -106.32 49.58
CA VAL A 205 36.07 -105.33 50.08
C VAL A 205 36.24 -105.50 51.60
N GLU A 206 37.49 -105.65 52.05
CA GLU A 206 37.83 -105.94 53.46
C GLU A 206 37.56 -104.77 54.41
N ASP A 207 37.70 -103.51 53.95
CA ASP A 207 37.37 -102.30 54.73
C ASP A 207 36.35 -101.42 53.97
N PRO A 208 35.12 -101.25 54.49
CA PRO A 208 34.04 -100.52 53.79
C PRO A 208 34.33 -99.04 53.52
N LYS A 209 35.44 -98.48 54.04
CA LYS A 209 35.90 -97.12 53.75
C LYS A 209 36.68 -97.01 52.43
N ASP A 210 37.17 -98.13 51.89
CA ASP A 210 37.92 -98.17 50.63
C ASP A 210 37.02 -98.18 49.39
N LEU A 211 35.70 -98.35 49.57
CA LEU A 211 34.72 -98.31 48.50
C LEU A 211 34.14 -96.87 48.36
N PRO A 212 34.45 -96.13 47.29
CA PRO A 212 33.96 -94.77 47.10
C PRO A 212 32.44 -94.75 46.96
N ALA A 213 31.76 -93.81 47.63
CA ALA A 213 30.31 -93.67 47.52
C ALA A 213 29.91 -93.29 46.08
N LEU A 214 28.85 -93.94 45.57
CA LEU A 214 28.26 -93.56 44.29
C LEU A 214 27.68 -92.14 44.37
N PRO A 215 27.98 -91.26 43.39
CA PRO A 215 27.33 -89.97 43.31
C PRO A 215 25.81 -90.10 43.22
N PRO A 216 25.05 -89.20 43.90
CA PRO A 216 23.59 -89.22 43.83
C PRO A 216 23.13 -88.88 42.40
N LEU A 217 22.09 -89.60 41.95
CA LEU A 217 21.45 -89.31 40.67
C LEU A 217 20.63 -88.02 40.80
N ASP A 218 20.92 -87.02 39.96
CA ASP A 218 20.10 -85.81 39.88
C ASP A 218 18.83 -86.10 39.05
N THR A 219 17.82 -86.63 39.72
CA THR A 219 16.56 -87.02 39.10
C THR A 219 15.80 -85.84 38.51
N LYS A 220 15.91 -84.65 39.11
CA LYS A 220 15.23 -83.44 38.65
C LYS A 220 15.78 -82.99 37.30
N LEU A 221 17.09 -82.93 37.16
CA LEU A 221 17.73 -82.55 35.89
C LEU A 221 17.36 -83.53 34.76
N LEU A 222 17.38 -84.84 35.05
CA LEU A 222 17.04 -85.87 34.06
C LEU A 222 15.56 -85.84 33.66
N GLU A 223 14.65 -85.59 34.62
CA GLU A 223 13.23 -85.38 34.33
C GLU A 223 13.00 -84.12 33.50
N GLU A 224 13.72 -83.03 33.76
CA GLU A 224 13.63 -81.79 32.97
C GLU A 224 14.10 -82.02 31.52
N MET A 225 15.17 -82.79 31.30
CA MET A 225 15.66 -83.15 29.97
C MET A 225 14.66 -84.02 29.19
N GLU A 226 13.97 -84.93 29.88
CA GLU A 226 12.94 -85.77 29.27
C GLU A 226 11.66 -84.99 28.96
N GLN A 227 11.19 -84.17 29.91
CA GLN A 227 10.02 -83.32 29.72
C GLN A 227 10.23 -82.26 28.63
N ALA A 228 11.46 -81.75 28.49
CA ALA A 228 11.82 -80.83 27.41
C ALA A 228 11.67 -81.48 26.03
N GLY A 229 11.98 -82.78 25.89
CA GLY A 229 11.77 -83.51 24.64
C GLY A 229 10.32 -83.93 24.36
N VAL A 230 9.49 -84.08 25.39
CA VAL A 230 8.06 -84.46 25.24
C VAL A 230 7.18 -83.25 24.89
N LYS A 231 7.48 -82.05 25.40
CA LYS A 231 6.65 -80.85 25.20
C LYS A 231 6.59 -80.35 23.74
N ASP A 232 7.55 -80.70 22.88
CA ASP A 232 7.56 -80.26 21.48
C ASP A 232 6.91 -81.27 20.52
N SER A 233 6.84 -82.56 20.89
CA SER A 233 6.08 -83.58 20.12
C SER A 233 4.55 -83.38 20.13
N GLY A 234 4.04 -82.49 20.99
CA GLY A 234 2.61 -82.17 21.11
C GLY A 234 2.18 -80.86 20.44
N LYS A 235 3.10 -80.14 19.77
CA LYS A 235 2.82 -78.89 19.05
C LYS A 235 3.34 -78.95 17.61
N THR A 236 2.86 -79.93 16.86
CA THR A 236 2.83 -79.89 15.38
C THR A 236 1.42 -79.60 14.90
#